data_AF-A0A5K0UU36-F1
#
_entry.id   AF-A0A5K0UU36-F1
#
_cell.length_a   1.000
_cell.length_b   1.000
_cell.length_c   1.000
_cell.angle_alpha   90.00
_cell.angle_beta   90.00
_cell.angle_gamma   90.00
#
_symmetry.space_group_name_H-M   'P 1'
#
loop_
_entity.id
_entity.type
_entity.pdbx_description
1 polymer ?
#
loop_
_entity_poly.entity_id
_entity_poly.type
_entity_poly.pdbx_seq_one_letter_code
_entity_poly.pdbx_strand_id
1 'polypeptide(L)'
;MESYTQFFGFVLVALVLEVGLAQDTPRTIVTSDFFNTLLPPDGCEGKGFYNYDSFISAAESYGGFGTTGGTDVQKREMAVGNF
;
A
#
# COMPACT_ATOMS: atom_id res chain seq x y z
N MET A 1 -37.48 -14.25 -12.01
CA MET A 1 -36.58 -13.17 -12.51
C MET A 1 -35.94 -12.43 -11.35
N GLU A 2 -36.69 -12.05 -10.31
CA GLU A 2 -36.19 -11.41 -9.06
C GLU A 2 -35.09 -12.20 -8.31
N SER A 3 -35.24 -13.53 -8.19
CA SER A 3 -34.33 -14.39 -7.40
C SER A 3 -32.89 -14.42 -7.93
N TYR A 4 -32.72 -14.39 -9.26
CA TYR A 4 -31.38 -14.37 -9.87
C TYR A 4 -30.70 -13.03 -9.65
N THR A 5 -31.42 -11.90 -9.76
CA THR A 5 -30.86 -10.57 -9.52
C THR A 5 -30.33 -10.42 -8.09
N GLN A 6 -31.06 -10.93 -7.10
CA GLN A 6 -30.64 -10.91 -5.70
C GLN A 6 -29.46 -11.86 -5.46
N PHE A 7 -29.49 -13.08 -6.00
CA PHE A 7 -28.39 -14.04 -5.89
C PHE A 7 -27.11 -13.53 -6.56
N PHE A 8 -27.18 -13.02 -7.80
CA PHE A 8 -26.05 -12.39 -8.47
C PHE A 8 -25.58 -11.15 -7.70
N GLY A 9 -26.48 -10.35 -7.14
CA GLY A 9 -26.14 -9.24 -6.26
C GLY A 9 -25.32 -9.67 -5.04
N PHE A 10 -25.74 -10.73 -4.34
CA PHE A 10 -24.98 -11.29 -3.22
C PHE A 10 -23.63 -11.86 -3.64
N VAL A 11 -23.57 -12.56 -4.79
CA VAL A 11 -22.32 -13.11 -5.32
C VAL A 11 -21.36 -11.98 -5.73
N LEU A 12 -21.86 -10.90 -6.34
CA LEU A 12 -21.06 -9.74 -6.74
C LEU A 12 -20.58 -8.95 -5.52
N VAL A 13 -21.43 -8.76 -4.51
CA VAL A 13 -21.06 -8.14 -3.23
C VAL A 13 -20.02 -8.99 -2.49
N ALA A 14 -20.19 -10.32 -2.44
CA ALA A 14 -19.22 -11.23 -1.84
C ALA A 14 -17.87 -11.19 -2.58
N LEU A 15 -17.88 -11.22 -3.92
CA LEU A 15 -16.67 -11.10 -4.73
C LEU A 15 -15.94 -9.76 -4.53
N VAL A 16 -16.67 -8.65 -4.48
CA VAL A 16 -16.09 -7.32 -4.22
C VAL A 16 -15.52 -7.23 -2.80
N LEU A 17 -16.20 -7.82 -1.82
CA LEU A 17 -15.76 -7.85 -0.43
C LEU A 17 -14.48 -8.70 -0.25
N GLU A 18 -14.41 -9.87 -0.89
CA GLU A 18 -13.25 -10.77 -0.85
C GLU A 18 -12.01 -10.15 -1.52
N VAL A 19 -12.18 -9.43 -2.64
CA VAL A 19 -11.09 -8.70 -3.30
C VAL A 19 -10.63 -7.48 -2.48
N GLY A 20 -11.55 -6.84 -1.75
CA GLY A 20 -11.25 -5.65 -0.95
C GLY A 20 -10.38 -5.90 0.29
N LEU A 21 -10.40 -7.12 0.84
CA LEU A 21 -9.69 -7.46 2.09
C LEU A 21 -8.27 -8.01 1.88
N ALA A 22 -7.92 -8.37 0.64
CA ALA A 22 -6.62 -8.96 0.30
C ALA A 22 -5.62 -7.95 -0.30
N GLN A 23 -5.90 -6.66 -0.21
CA GLN A 23 -5.01 -5.63 -0.73
C GLN A 23 -3.86 -5.38 0.25
N ASP A 24 -2.63 -5.66 -0.19
CA ASP A 24 -1.44 -5.14 0.46
C ASP A 24 -1.54 -3.62 0.52
N THR A 25 -1.26 -3.05 1.69
CA THR A 25 -1.27 -1.59 1.90
C THR A 25 0.16 -1.07 1.89
N PRO A 26 0.40 0.22 1.61
CA PRO A 26 1.74 0.79 1.71
C PRO A 26 2.48 0.45 3.02
N ARG A 27 1.72 0.38 4.11
CA ARG A 27 2.20 0.05 5.46
C ARG A 27 2.63 -1.40 5.65
N THR A 28 2.05 -2.35 4.91
CA THR A 28 2.45 -3.77 5.00
C THR A 28 3.72 -4.07 4.20
N ILE A 29 4.09 -3.18 3.28
CA ILE A 29 5.27 -3.33 2.41
C ILE A 29 6.47 -2.53 2.94
N VAL A 30 6.26 -1.29 3.36
CA VAL A 30 7.29 -0.45 3.97
C VAL A 30 7.00 -0.30 5.46
N THR A 31 7.76 -1.01 6.29
CA THR A 31 7.69 -0.86 7.74
C THR A 31 8.46 0.38 8.21
N SER A 32 8.12 0.90 9.39
CA SER A 32 8.85 2.02 9.99
C SER A 32 10.34 1.71 10.17
N ASP A 33 10.67 0.49 10.60
CA ASP A 33 12.07 0.07 10.76
C ASP A 33 12.83 0.09 9.44
N PHE A 34 12.24 -0.45 8.36
CA PHE A 34 12.86 -0.40 7.03
C PHE A 34 12.97 1.04 6.52
N PHE A 35 11.93 1.86 6.70
CA PHE A 35 11.98 3.28 6.33
C PHE A 35 13.12 4.01 7.04
N ASN A 36 13.34 3.74 8.34
CA ASN A 36 14.39 4.36 9.12
C ASN A 36 15.81 3.96 8.67
N THR A 37 15.99 2.82 7.97
CA THR A 37 17.30 2.49 7.36
C THR A 37 17.60 3.28 6.09
N LEU A 38 16.57 3.87 5.46
CA LEU A 38 16.71 4.70 4.26
C LEU A 38 17.01 6.17 4.60
N LEU A 39 16.85 6.56 5.86
CA LEU A 39 17.01 7.95 6.25
C LEU A 39 18.46 8.42 6.12
N PRO A 40 18.65 9.70 5.76
CA PRO A 40 19.99 10.26 5.62
C PRO A 40 20.75 10.22 6.95
N PRO A 41 22.08 10.07 6.89
CA PRO A 41 22.93 10.02 8.09
C PRO A 41 22.94 11.36 8.84
N ASP A 42 23.47 11.32 10.05
CA ASP A 42 23.64 12.50 10.89
C ASP A 42 24.47 13.59 10.19
N GLY A 43 24.00 14.84 10.27
CA GLY A 43 24.67 16.00 9.68
C GLY A 43 24.15 16.41 8.30
N CYS A 44 23.23 15.67 7.70
CA CYS A 44 22.52 16.11 6.50
C CYS A 44 21.45 17.16 6.81
N GLU A 45 21.33 18.18 5.95
CA GLU A 45 20.33 19.26 6.07
C GLU A 45 18.88 18.74 6.07
N GLY A 46 18.63 17.64 5.36
CA GLY A 46 17.31 16.98 5.30
C GLY A 46 16.98 16.09 6.50
N LYS A 47 17.83 16.01 7.53
CA LYS A 47 17.56 15.20 8.72
C LYS A 47 16.31 15.71 9.43
N GLY A 48 15.36 14.79 9.71
CA GLY A 48 14.10 15.11 10.39
C GLY A 48 13.01 15.69 9.49
N PHE A 49 13.31 15.97 8.21
CA PHE A 49 12.29 16.37 7.23
C PHE A 49 11.44 15.18 6.80
N TYR A 50 12.07 14.03 6.57
CA TYR A 50 11.40 12.78 6.19
C TYR A 50 10.96 12.03 7.45
N ASN A 51 9.66 11.79 7.60
CA ASN A 51 9.09 10.97 8.68
C ASN A 51 8.15 9.91 8.10
N TYR A 52 8.13 8.76 8.77
CA TYR A 52 7.37 7.59 8.33
C TYR A 52 5.85 7.87 8.24
N ASP A 53 5.28 8.55 9.23
CA ASP A 53 3.83 8.78 9.26
C ASP A 53 3.35 9.66 8.11
N SER A 54 4.13 10.69 7.75
CA SER A 54 3.83 11.55 6.60
C SER A 54 4.07 10.83 5.28
N PHE A 55 5.08 9.96 5.20
CA PHE A 55 5.30 9.10 4.04
C PHE A 55 4.11 8.16 3.81
N ILE A 56 3.68 7.43 4.84
CA ILE A 56 2.55 6.48 4.74
C ILE A 56 1.24 7.22 4.47
N SER A 57 0.99 8.35 5.13
CA SER A 57 -0.20 9.17 4.88
C SER A 57 -0.25 9.66 3.42
N ALA A 58 0.88 10.11 2.87
CA ALA A 58 0.98 10.47 1.46
C ALA A 58 0.75 9.26 0.55
N ALA A 59 1.39 8.11 0.83
CA ALA A 59 1.25 6.89 0.05
C ALA A 59 -0.20 6.38 0.01
N GLU A 60 -0.90 6.40 1.15
CA GLU A 60 -2.30 5.97 1.28
C GLU A 60 -3.27 6.96 0.60
N SER A 61 -2.87 8.22 0.36
CA SER A 61 -3.70 9.20 -0.35
C SER A 61 -3.80 8.96 -1.86
N TYR A 62 -2.88 8.17 -2.44
CA TYR A 62 -2.88 7.83 -3.86
C TYR A 62 -3.32 6.38 -4.07
N GLY A 63 -4.60 6.20 -4.43
CA GLY A 63 -5.14 4.88 -4.76
C GLY A 63 -4.33 4.19 -5.86
N GLY A 64 -3.81 3.00 -5.57
CA GLY A 64 -2.98 2.21 -6.47
C GLY A 64 -1.47 2.33 -6.23
N PHE A 65 -1.00 3.32 -5.47
CA PHE A 65 0.43 3.45 -5.15
C PHE A 65 0.87 2.31 -4.22
N GLY A 66 1.64 1.37 -4.76
CA GLY A 66 2.17 0.26 -3.99
C GLY A 66 1.12 -0.75 -3.51
N THR A 67 -0.08 -0.70 -4.08
CA THR A 67 -1.14 -1.69 -3.89
C THR A 67 -1.46 -2.41 -5.21
N THR A 68 -0.76 -2.07 -6.30
CA THR A 68 -1.04 -2.59 -7.65
C THR A 68 -0.11 -3.73 -8.03
N GLY A 69 -0.68 -4.78 -8.63
CA GLY A 69 0.08 -5.95 -9.09
C GLY A 69 0.44 -6.92 -7.95
N GLY A 70 1.36 -7.84 -8.24
CA GLY A 70 1.86 -8.79 -7.23
C GLY A 70 2.86 -8.13 -6.28
N THR A 71 3.15 -8.80 -5.16
CA THR A 71 4.05 -8.31 -4.10
C THR A 71 5.43 -7.85 -4.61
N ASP A 72 6.01 -8.52 -5.61
CA ASP A 72 7.28 -8.11 -6.21
C ASP A 72 7.19 -6.80 -7.00
N VAL A 73 6.04 -6.53 -7.63
CA VAL A 73 5.76 -5.28 -8.35
C VAL A 73 5.56 -4.15 -7.33
N GLN A 74 4.75 -4.39 -6.31
CA GLN A 74 4.49 -3.41 -5.26
C GLN A 74 5.76 -3.02 -4.50
N LYS A 75 6.63 -3.99 -4.16
CA LYS A 75 7.95 -3.73 -3.58
C LYS A 75 8.81 -2.86 -4.50
N ARG A 76 8.79 -3.12 -5.81
CA ARG A 76 9.53 -2.32 -6.81
C ARG A 76 9.02 -0.90 -6.92
N GLU A 77 7.71 -0.69 -6.85
CA GLU A 77 7.12 0.65 -6.85
C GLU A 77 7.53 1.46 -5.61
N MET A 78 7.70 0.80 -4.46
CA MET A 78 8.09 1.45 -3.21
C MET A 78 9.61 1.52 -2.98
N ALA A 79 10.40 0.76 -3.71
CA ALA A 79 11.83 0.72 -3.50
C ALA A 79 12.52 2.00 -3.97
N VAL A 80 13.01 2.74 -2.99
CA VAL A 80 13.98 3.82 -3.15
C VAL A 80 15.36 3.27 -2.81
N GLY A 81 15.88 2.33 -3.61
CA GLY A 81 17.20 1.72 -3.38
C GLY A 81 17.30 0.26 -3.81
N ASN A 82 18.52 -0.16 -4.18
CA ASN A 82 18.82 -1.43 -4.86
C ASN A 82 18.38 -2.66 -4.06
N PHE A 83 17.73 -3.62 -4.73
CA PHE A 83 17.33 -4.92 -4.18
C PHE A 83 18.48 -5.91 -4.10
#